data_AF-A0A009HK81-F1
#
_entry.id   AF-A0A009HK81-F1
#
_cell.length_a   1.000
_cell.length_b   1.000
_cell.length_c   1.000
_cell.angle_alpha   90.00
_cell.angle_beta   90.00
_cell.angle_gamma   90.00
#
_symmetry.space_group_name_H-M   'P 1'
#
loop_
_entity.id
_entity.type
_entity.pdbx_description
1 polymer ?
#
loop_
_entity_poly.entity_id
_entity_poly.type
_entity_poly.pdbx_seq_one_letter_code
_entity_poly.pdbx_strand_id
1 'polypeptide(L)'
;MKTALNRTPASFPVRRMDYNFEDTPRYWCNHEPSLTHYFTGLSTLFPEGESYFVRSVRALRAKAKENEILDREIGAFIGQEAMHSKEHHAFHVSAQQYGLNPESLEKATGIVLKAIEKVFSKKWNLLVTVGLEHYTAVLVVSMMQSVNELMTDNTIRNLWLWHSVEETEHKGDCSKFCVST
;
A
#
# COMPACT_ATOMS: atom_id res chain seq x y z
N MET A 1 1.13 -39.15 -10.42
CA MET A 1 1.15 -38.15 -9.32
C MET A 1 2.18 -37.09 -9.66
N LYS A 2 1.78 -35.84 -9.92
CA LYS A 2 2.73 -34.73 -10.04
C LYS A 2 3.16 -34.37 -8.62
N THR A 3 4.42 -34.62 -8.30
CA THR A 3 5.08 -34.15 -7.08
C THR A 3 4.86 -32.64 -6.99
N ALA A 4 4.11 -32.19 -5.98
CA ALA A 4 4.12 -30.80 -5.61
C ALA A 4 5.55 -30.49 -5.19
N LEU A 5 6.30 -29.76 -6.02
CA LEU A 5 7.58 -29.19 -5.63
C LEU A 5 7.31 -28.41 -4.34
N ASN A 6 7.93 -28.82 -3.23
CA ASN A 6 8.01 -28.02 -2.01
C ASN A 6 8.78 -26.75 -2.36
N ARG A 7 8.06 -25.74 -2.86
CA ARG A 7 8.63 -24.44 -3.16
C ARG A 7 8.73 -23.65 -1.88
N THR A 8 9.88 -23.01 -1.68
CA THR A 8 10.10 -22.12 -0.53
C THR A 8 9.03 -21.02 -0.54
N PRO A 9 8.26 -20.85 0.54
CA PRO A 9 7.28 -19.77 0.63
C PRO A 9 7.98 -18.41 0.75
N ALA A 10 7.26 -17.33 0.41
CA ALA A 10 7.70 -15.98 0.75
C ALA A 10 7.70 -15.81 2.28
N SER A 11 8.46 -14.83 2.76
CA SER A 11 8.64 -14.55 4.18
C SER A 11 7.36 -14.00 4.84
N PHE A 12 6.47 -13.39 4.07
CA PHE A 12 5.18 -12.88 4.52
C PHE A 12 4.00 -13.32 3.61
N PRO A 13 2.79 -13.48 4.17
CA PRO A 13 1.61 -13.90 3.41
C PRO A 13 0.86 -12.71 2.81
N VAL A 14 0.14 -12.95 1.71
CA VAL A 14 -0.82 -11.98 1.17
C VAL A 14 -2.17 -12.16 1.88
N ARG A 15 -2.66 -11.12 2.54
CA ARG A 15 -3.92 -11.14 3.30
C ARG A 15 -5.02 -10.46 2.48
N ARG A 16 -6.24 -11.02 2.52
CA ARG A 16 -7.43 -10.41 1.92
C ARG A 16 -8.37 -10.02 3.05
N MET A 17 -8.55 -8.73 3.26
CA MET A 17 -9.31 -8.22 4.39
C MET A 17 -10.80 -8.08 4.08
N ASP A 18 -11.14 -7.63 2.86
CA ASP A 18 -12.53 -7.48 2.40
C ASP A 18 -13.38 -6.68 3.41
N TYR A 19 -12.88 -5.50 3.81
CA TYR A 19 -13.56 -4.65 4.79
C TYR A 19 -14.90 -4.11 4.25
N ASN A 20 -15.88 -3.96 5.15
CA ASN A 20 -17.15 -3.30 4.84
C ASN A 20 -17.18 -1.87 5.40
N PHE A 21 -17.38 -0.90 4.51
CA PHE A 21 -17.43 0.54 4.83
C PHE A 21 -18.84 1.16 4.68
N GLU A 22 -19.90 0.36 4.50
CA GLU A 22 -21.27 0.86 4.33
C GLU A 22 -21.73 1.80 5.46
N ASP A 23 -21.44 1.42 6.72
CA ASP A 23 -21.87 2.16 7.91
C ASP A 23 -20.81 3.14 8.46
N THR A 24 -19.79 3.50 7.66
CA THR A 24 -18.73 4.42 8.08
C THR A 24 -19.30 5.78 8.48
N PRO A 25 -19.08 6.27 9.72
CA PRO A 25 -19.54 7.60 10.14
C PRO A 25 -18.85 8.74 9.38
N ARG A 26 -19.56 9.86 9.18
CA ARG A 26 -19.00 11.06 8.51
C ARG A 26 -17.71 11.55 9.13
N TYR A 27 -17.64 11.54 10.46
CA TYR A 27 -16.49 11.95 11.25
C TYR A 27 -16.01 10.77 12.08
N TRP A 28 -15.38 9.81 11.41
CA TRP A 28 -14.93 8.54 11.97
C TRP A 28 -13.66 8.64 12.83
N CYS A 29 -12.97 9.78 12.80
CA CYS A 29 -11.78 10.03 13.63
C CYS A 29 -12.12 11.04 14.72
N ASN A 30 -12.25 10.57 15.97
CA ASN A 30 -12.55 11.33 17.18
C ASN A 30 -13.79 12.24 17.08
N HIS A 31 -14.71 11.95 16.16
CA HIS A 31 -15.82 12.85 15.80
C HIS A 31 -15.38 14.25 15.31
N GLU A 32 -14.11 14.39 14.91
CA GLU A 32 -13.49 15.64 14.50
C GLU A 32 -13.36 15.72 12.96
N PRO A 33 -13.94 16.74 12.31
CA PRO A 33 -13.86 16.91 10.86
C PRO A 33 -12.43 17.02 10.35
N SER A 34 -11.58 17.80 11.04
CA SER A 34 -10.20 18.06 10.61
C SER A 34 -9.36 16.79 10.57
N LEU A 35 -9.43 15.95 11.62
CA LEU A 35 -8.71 14.68 11.68
C LEU A 35 -9.26 13.72 10.62
N THR A 36 -10.57 13.58 10.54
CA THR A 36 -11.24 12.72 9.56
C THR A 36 -10.79 13.06 8.13
N HIS A 37 -10.82 14.35 7.75
CA HIS A 37 -10.43 14.77 6.41
C HIS A 37 -8.92 14.67 6.17
N TYR A 38 -8.09 14.94 7.18
CA TYR A 38 -6.64 14.76 7.07
C TYR A 38 -6.28 13.30 6.72
N PHE A 39 -6.80 12.33 7.48
CA PHE A 39 -6.51 10.92 7.22
C PHE A 39 -7.18 10.40 5.96
N THR A 40 -8.41 10.84 5.65
CA THR A 40 -9.05 10.49 4.37
C THR A 40 -8.22 11.02 3.20
N GLY A 41 -7.74 12.25 3.28
CA GLY A 41 -6.87 12.86 2.26
C GLY A 41 -5.52 12.15 2.14
N LEU A 42 -4.87 11.85 3.27
CA LEU A 42 -3.60 11.10 3.27
C LEU A 42 -3.74 9.72 2.61
N SER A 43 -4.85 9.03 2.90
CA SER A 43 -5.19 7.74 2.31
C SER A 43 -5.28 7.76 0.78
N THR A 44 -5.63 8.91 0.18
CA THR A 44 -5.71 9.04 -1.30
C THR A 44 -4.37 8.93 -2.03
N LEU A 45 -3.25 8.98 -1.30
CA LEU A 45 -1.92 8.78 -1.88
C LEU A 45 -1.63 7.31 -2.19
N PHE A 46 -2.28 6.39 -1.46
CA PHE A 46 -1.93 4.98 -1.48
C PHE A 46 -2.31 4.26 -2.77
N PRO A 47 -3.57 4.32 -3.29
CA PRO A 47 -3.97 3.46 -4.42
C PRO A 47 -3.10 3.64 -5.69
N GLU A 48 -2.81 4.90 -6.06
CA GLU A 48 -1.94 5.17 -7.22
C GLU A 48 -0.44 4.99 -6.89
N GLY A 49 -0.04 5.21 -5.63
CA GLY A 49 1.30 4.97 -5.12
C GLY A 49 1.71 3.51 -5.18
N GLU A 50 0.92 2.64 -4.57
CA GLU A 50 1.10 1.19 -4.53
C GLU A 50 1.00 0.59 -5.94
N SER A 51 0.06 1.10 -6.77
CA SER A 51 0.02 0.75 -8.19
C SER A 51 1.33 1.10 -8.92
N TYR A 52 1.96 2.23 -8.57
CA TYR A 52 3.27 2.60 -9.10
C TYR A 52 4.39 1.69 -8.56
N PHE A 53 4.35 1.30 -7.29
CA PHE A 53 5.31 0.35 -6.70
C PHE A 53 5.24 -1.01 -7.40
N VAL A 54 4.03 -1.54 -7.58
CA VAL A 54 3.75 -2.79 -8.30
C VAL A 54 4.32 -2.74 -9.72
N ARG A 55 4.09 -1.66 -10.47
CA ARG A 55 4.62 -1.51 -11.84
C ARG A 55 6.14 -1.46 -11.85
N SER A 56 6.73 -0.69 -10.94
CA SER A 56 8.17 -0.50 -10.81
C SER A 56 8.91 -1.80 -10.49
N VAL A 57 8.44 -2.55 -9.49
CA VAL A 57 9.03 -3.85 -9.10
C VAL A 57 8.81 -4.89 -10.20
N ARG A 58 7.60 -4.97 -10.77
CA ARG A 58 7.29 -5.93 -11.85
C ARG A 58 8.16 -5.72 -13.10
N ALA A 59 8.51 -4.47 -13.42
CA ALA A 59 9.34 -4.14 -14.58
C ALA A 59 10.76 -4.74 -14.50
N LEU A 60 11.24 -5.10 -13.31
CA LEU A 60 12.57 -5.67 -13.06
C LEU A 60 12.53 -7.12 -12.56
N ARG A 61 11.35 -7.66 -12.23
CA ARG A 61 11.17 -9.03 -11.71
C ARG A 61 11.85 -10.12 -12.54
N ALA A 62 11.94 -9.96 -13.87
CA ALA A 62 12.61 -10.93 -14.74
C ALA A 62 14.07 -11.20 -14.31
N LYS A 63 14.77 -10.20 -13.76
CA LYS A 63 16.14 -10.34 -13.26
C LYS A 63 16.24 -11.16 -11.97
N ALA A 64 15.15 -11.27 -11.21
CA ALA A 64 15.09 -12.03 -9.97
C ALA A 64 14.75 -13.51 -10.20
N LYS A 65 14.47 -13.94 -11.45
CA LYS A 65 13.95 -15.28 -11.73
C LYS A 65 14.88 -16.43 -11.35
N GLU A 66 16.19 -16.18 -11.36
CA GLU A 66 17.20 -17.17 -10.96
C GLU A 66 17.31 -17.31 -9.43
N ASN A 67 16.81 -16.32 -8.68
CA ASN A 67 16.71 -16.37 -7.23
C ASN A 67 15.26 -16.65 -6.83
N GLU A 68 14.92 -17.92 -6.61
CA GLU A 68 13.54 -18.34 -6.32
C GLU A 68 12.95 -17.61 -5.10
N ILE A 69 13.74 -17.38 -4.06
CA ILE A 69 13.29 -16.66 -2.85
C ILE A 69 12.91 -15.22 -3.22
N LEU A 70 13.78 -14.51 -3.94
CA LEU A 70 13.51 -13.13 -4.36
C LEU A 70 12.29 -13.01 -5.29
N ASP A 71 12.11 -13.95 -6.24
CA ASP A 71 10.93 -13.97 -7.11
C ASP A 71 9.62 -14.22 -6.32
N ARG A 72 9.71 -14.91 -5.18
CA ARG A 72 8.59 -15.15 -4.27
C ARG A 72 8.28 -13.92 -3.43
N GLU A 73 9.29 -13.28 -2.83
CA GLU A 73 9.11 -12.02 -2.07
C GLU A 73 8.50 -10.93 -2.97
N ILE A 74 9.00 -10.77 -4.20
CA ILE A 74 8.40 -9.84 -5.17
C ILE A 74 6.92 -10.20 -5.45
N GLY A 75 6.61 -11.49 -5.51
CA GLY A 75 5.24 -11.96 -5.69
C GLY A 75 4.33 -11.64 -4.52
N ALA A 76 4.83 -11.79 -3.29
CA ALA A 76 4.10 -11.47 -2.06
C ALA A 76 3.90 -9.97 -1.90
N PHE A 77 4.96 -9.17 -2.11
CA PHE A 77 4.92 -7.70 -2.14
C PHE A 77 3.83 -7.20 -3.09
N ILE A 78 3.89 -7.61 -4.37
CA ILE A 78 2.86 -7.24 -5.37
C ILE A 78 1.44 -7.63 -4.92
N GLY A 79 1.32 -8.71 -4.17
CA GLY A 79 0.04 -9.18 -3.64
C GLY A 79 -0.50 -8.29 -2.53
N GLN A 80 0.33 -7.91 -1.55
CA GLN A 80 -0.06 -7.03 -0.44
C GLN A 80 -0.43 -5.63 -0.95
N GLU A 81 0.44 -5.01 -1.75
CA GLU A 81 0.22 -3.72 -2.40
C GLU A 81 -1.13 -3.64 -3.15
N ALA A 82 -1.46 -4.70 -3.89
CA ALA A 82 -2.73 -4.75 -4.61
C ALA A 82 -3.94 -4.82 -3.67
N MET A 83 -3.78 -5.45 -2.49
CA MET A 83 -4.83 -5.50 -1.48
C MET A 83 -4.95 -4.18 -0.72
N HIS A 84 -3.84 -3.52 -0.38
CA HIS A 84 -3.88 -2.18 0.20
C HIS A 84 -4.66 -1.22 -0.68
N SER A 85 -4.34 -1.20 -1.99
CA SER A 85 -4.97 -0.30 -2.96
C SER A 85 -6.47 -0.53 -3.04
N LYS A 86 -6.86 -1.81 -3.04
CA LYS A 86 -8.27 -2.22 -3.07
C LYS A 86 -9.02 -1.71 -1.84
N GLU A 87 -8.49 -1.94 -0.65
CA GLU A 87 -9.18 -1.58 0.60
C GLU A 87 -9.20 -0.06 0.81
N HIS A 88 -8.12 0.66 0.48
CA HIS A 88 -8.11 2.13 0.53
C HIS A 88 -9.08 2.75 -0.47
N HIS A 89 -9.16 2.22 -1.70
CA HIS A 89 -10.14 2.71 -2.67
C HIS A 89 -11.59 2.43 -2.19
N ALA A 90 -11.87 1.26 -1.60
CA ALA A 90 -13.18 0.97 -1.01
C ALA A 90 -13.54 1.93 0.13
N PHE A 91 -12.57 2.28 0.98
CA PHE A 91 -12.74 3.32 1.99
C PHE A 91 -13.05 4.69 1.37
N HIS A 92 -12.38 5.08 0.29
CA HIS A 92 -12.66 6.35 -0.39
C HIS A 92 -14.06 6.41 -1.00
N VAL A 93 -14.57 5.29 -1.51
CA VAL A 93 -15.96 5.19 -1.99
C VAL A 93 -16.94 5.47 -0.85
N SER A 94 -16.70 4.99 0.36
CA SER A 94 -17.59 5.28 1.49
C SER A 94 -17.60 6.76 1.87
N ALA A 95 -16.51 7.49 1.68
CA ALA A 95 -16.48 8.94 1.92
C ALA A 95 -17.34 9.74 0.93
N GLN A 96 -17.63 9.20 -0.26
CA GLN A 96 -18.45 9.87 -1.28
C GLN A 96 -19.91 10.05 -0.85
N GLN A 97 -20.43 9.18 0.01
CA GLN A 97 -21.79 9.31 0.56
C GLN A 97 -22.00 10.63 1.32
N TYR A 98 -20.91 11.26 1.77
CA TYR A 98 -20.90 12.53 2.48
C TYR A 98 -20.59 13.74 1.59
N GLY A 99 -20.57 13.57 0.27
CA GLY A 99 -20.28 14.61 -0.71
C GLY A 99 -18.79 14.93 -0.87
N LEU A 100 -17.90 14.08 -0.34
CA LEU A 100 -16.45 14.21 -0.56
C LEU A 100 -16.06 13.62 -1.93
N ASN A 101 -14.93 14.08 -2.47
CA ASN A 101 -14.38 13.56 -3.73
C ASN A 101 -12.91 13.13 -3.58
N PRO A 102 -12.61 12.05 -2.83
CA PRO A 102 -11.23 11.58 -2.68
C PRO A 102 -10.63 11.07 -4.00
N GLU A 103 -11.47 10.57 -4.91
CA GLU A 103 -11.04 10.09 -6.23
C GLU A 103 -10.35 11.19 -7.05
N SER A 104 -10.71 12.46 -6.86
CA SER A 104 -10.01 13.58 -7.50
C SER A 104 -8.57 13.72 -7.04
N LEU A 105 -8.28 13.45 -5.76
CA LEU A 105 -6.93 13.46 -5.20
C LEU A 105 -6.15 12.23 -5.66
N GLU A 106 -6.78 11.05 -5.69
CA GLU A 106 -6.19 9.84 -6.28
C GLU A 106 -5.75 10.12 -7.73
N LYS A 107 -6.63 10.69 -8.56
CA LYS A 107 -6.33 11.07 -9.95
C LYS A 107 -5.15 12.03 -10.04
N ALA A 108 -5.08 13.04 -9.17
CA ALA A 108 -3.97 13.99 -9.13
C ALA A 108 -2.64 13.29 -8.80
N THR A 109 -2.64 12.42 -7.79
CA THR A 109 -1.49 11.57 -7.42
C THR A 109 -1.05 10.70 -8.60
N GLY A 110 -2.00 10.03 -9.25
CA GLY A 110 -1.73 9.19 -10.42
C GLY A 110 -1.13 9.94 -11.60
N ILE A 111 -1.55 11.18 -11.86
CA ILE A 111 -0.96 12.03 -12.91
C ILE A 111 0.52 12.30 -12.60
N VAL A 112 0.83 12.70 -11.36
CA VAL A 112 2.20 13.00 -10.94
C VAL A 112 3.08 11.76 -11.03
N LEU A 113 2.64 10.62 -10.48
CA LEU A 113 3.41 9.38 -10.49
C LEU A 113 3.61 8.83 -11.91
N LYS A 114 2.61 8.92 -12.79
CA LYS A 114 2.75 8.53 -14.20
C LYS A 114 3.73 9.44 -14.96
N ALA A 115 3.82 10.71 -14.59
CA ALA A 115 4.83 11.60 -15.15
C ALA A 115 6.24 11.19 -14.70
N ILE A 116 6.44 10.91 -13.41
CA ILE A 116 7.70 10.39 -12.86
C ILE A 116 8.08 9.07 -13.54
N GLU A 117 7.13 8.13 -13.64
CA GLU A 117 7.33 6.80 -14.23
C GLU A 117 7.87 6.87 -15.66
N LYS A 118 7.38 7.83 -16.45
CA LYS A 118 7.81 8.05 -17.84
C LYS A 118 9.19 8.68 -17.98
N VAL A 119 9.57 9.55 -17.04
CA VAL A 119 10.84 10.28 -17.09
C VAL A 119 11.99 9.42 -16.57
N PHE A 120 11.73 8.60 -15.56
CA PHE A 120 12.76 7.80 -14.90
C PHE A 120 13.01 6.46 -15.59
N SER A 121 14.25 5.99 -15.54
CA SER A 121 14.58 4.62 -15.98
C SER A 121 13.96 3.60 -15.03
N LYS A 122 13.85 2.33 -15.47
CA LYS A 122 13.32 1.25 -14.61
C LYS A 122 14.04 1.15 -13.25
N LYS A 123 15.37 1.33 -13.23
CA LYS A 123 16.16 1.32 -11.99
C LYS A 123 15.84 2.52 -11.09
N TRP A 124 15.68 3.71 -11.67
CA TRP A 124 15.29 4.90 -10.90
C TRP A 124 13.88 4.79 -10.33
N ASN A 125 12.93 4.25 -11.09
CA ASN A 125 11.58 4.00 -10.58
C ASN A 125 11.57 2.99 -9.42
N LEU A 126 12.40 1.94 -9.48
CA LEU A 126 12.58 1.04 -8.36
C LEU A 126 13.20 1.75 -7.15
N LEU A 127 14.18 2.62 -7.34
CA LEU A 127 14.77 3.38 -6.24
C LEU A 127 13.76 4.34 -5.58
N VAL A 128 12.93 5.02 -6.38
CA VAL A 128 11.83 5.84 -5.86
C VAL A 128 10.85 4.99 -5.07
N THR A 129 10.47 3.81 -5.59
CA THR A 129 9.62 2.85 -4.86
C THR A 129 10.22 2.52 -3.50
N VAL A 130 11.48 2.09 -3.44
CA VAL A 130 12.13 1.74 -2.16
C VAL A 130 12.19 2.94 -1.19
N GLY A 131 12.43 4.14 -1.71
CA GLY A 131 12.45 5.36 -0.90
C GLY A 131 11.08 5.73 -0.34
N LEU A 132 10.04 5.66 -1.17
CA LEU A 132 8.67 5.96 -0.77
C LEU A 132 8.13 4.90 0.18
N GLU A 133 8.34 3.62 -0.09
CA GLU A 133 8.04 2.51 0.81
C GLU A 133 8.66 2.71 2.19
N HIS A 134 9.96 3.03 2.24
CA HIS A 134 10.63 3.29 3.51
C HIS A 134 10.00 4.47 4.26
N TYR A 135 9.69 5.55 3.55
CA TYR A 135 9.09 6.73 4.14
C TYR A 135 7.67 6.45 4.64
N THR A 136 6.83 5.80 3.83
CA THR A 136 5.45 5.43 4.16
C THR A 136 5.43 4.50 5.37
N ALA A 137 6.28 3.46 5.39
CA ALA A 137 6.40 2.56 6.52
C ALA A 137 6.75 3.31 7.82
N VAL A 138 7.71 4.24 7.78
CA VAL A 138 8.06 5.04 8.96
C VAL A 138 6.91 5.96 9.38
N LEU A 139 6.29 6.65 8.42
CA LEU A 139 5.21 7.60 8.67
C LEU A 139 3.99 6.90 9.28
N VAL A 140 3.48 5.87 8.62
CA VAL A 140 2.25 5.18 8.98
C VAL A 140 2.42 4.43 10.29
N VAL A 141 3.53 3.71 10.50
CA VAL A 141 3.83 3.03 11.78
C VAL A 141 3.96 4.05 12.91
N SER A 142 4.68 5.16 12.70
CA SER A 142 4.85 6.17 13.74
C SER A 142 3.54 6.86 14.09
N MET A 143 2.69 7.15 13.11
CA MET A 143 1.39 7.76 13.34
C MET A 143 0.45 6.80 14.08
N MET A 144 0.44 5.52 13.71
CA MET A 144 -0.45 4.54 14.33
C MET A 144 -0.10 4.20 15.78
N GLN A 145 1.05 4.61 16.30
CA GLN A 145 1.36 4.42 17.74
C GLN A 145 0.40 5.17 18.68
N SER A 146 -0.16 6.29 18.26
CA SER A 146 -1.05 7.12 19.10
C SER A 146 -2.39 7.43 18.43
N VAL A 147 -2.38 7.66 17.11
CA VAL A 147 -3.58 8.07 16.37
C VAL A 147 -4.63 6.95 16.32
N ASN A 148 -4.21 5.68 16.36
CA ASN A 148 -5.16 4.56 16.29
C ASN A 148 -6.26 4.66 17.36
N GLU A 149 -5.95 5.18 18.55
CA GLU A 149 -6.89 5.37 19.65
C GLU A 149 -7.98 6.40 19.33
N LEU A 150 -7.65 7.39 18.49
CA LEU A 150 -8.55 8.44 18.04
C LEU A 150 -9.50 7.97 16.92
N MET A 151 -9.19 6.88 16.21
CA MET A 151 -10.04 6.39 15.12
C MET A 151 -11.23 5.63 15.69
N THR A 152 -12.39 6.27 15.87
CA THR A 152 -13.54 5.68 16.58
C THR A 152 -14.27 4.61 15.77
N ASP A 153 -14.14 4.62 14.44
CA ASP A 153 -14.60 3.54 13.58
C ASP A 153 -13.59 2.39 13.53
N ASN A 154 -14.02 1.19 13.94
CA ASN A 154 -13.15 0.02 14.01
C ASN A 154 -12.69 -0.48 12.64
N THR A 155 -13.52 -0.36 11.60
CA THR A 155 -13.15 -0.83 10.26
C THR A 155 -12.01 0.01 9.72
N ILE A 156 -12.12 1.34 9.81
CA ILE A 156 -11.06 2.25 9.35
C ILE A 156 -9.81 2.11 10.20
N ARG A 157 -9.95 2.01 11.53
CA ARG A 157 -8.81 1.73 12.41
C ARG A 157 -8.07 0.46 12.01
N ASN A 158 -8.81 -0.61 11.74
CA ASN A 158 -8.25 -1.89 11.34
C ASN A 158 -7.56 -1.82 9.96
N LEU A 159 -8.14 -1.09 8.99
CA LEU A 159 -7.49 -0.82 7.70
C LEU A 159 -6.10 -0.19 7.90
N TRP A 160 -6.01 0.89 8.67
CA TRP A 160 -4.74 1.58 8.92
C TRP A 160 -3.74 0.74 9.69
N LEU A 161 -4.19 0.01 10.73
CA LEU A 161 -3.31 -0.87 11.50
C LEU A 161 -2.80 -2.04 10.66
N TRP A 162 -3.66 -2.66 9.85
CA TRP A 162 -3.28 -3.74 8.95
C TRP A 162 -2.25 -3.27 7.91
N HIS A 163 -2.52 -2.15 7.24
CA HIS A 163 -1.56 -1.54 6.30
C HIS A 163 -0.24 -1.27 7.03
N SER A 164 -0.27 -0.62 8.21
CA SER A 164 0.94 -0.36 9.01
C SER A 164 1.77 -1.60 9.31
N VAL A 165 1.12 -2.72 9.61
CA VAL A 165 1.81 -3.99 9.91
C VAL A 165 2.49 -4.51 8.65
N GLU A 166 1.80 -4.53 7.51
CA GLU A 166 2.38 -5.03 6.25
C GLU A 166 3.51 -4.14 5.73
N GLU A 167 3.45 -2.82 5.94
CA GLU A 167 4.58 -1.91 5.64
C GLU A 167 5.88 -2.27 6.39
N THR A 168 5.77 -2.85 7.60
CA THR A 168 6.96 -3.32 8.33
C THR A 168 7.56 -4.58 7.69
N GLU A 169 6.74 -5.41 7.04
CA GLU A 169 7.17 -6.58 6.27
C GLU A 169 7.91 -6.10 5.00
N HIS A 170 7.40 -5.07 4.32
CA HIS A 170 8.02 -4.47 3.13
C HIS A 170 9.38 -3.83 3.40
N LYS A 171 9.53 -3.10 4.52
CA LYS A 171 10.77 -2.38 4.88
C LYS A 171 12.00 -3.30 4.91
N GLY A 172 11.85 -4.54 5.38
CA GLY A 172 12.93 -5.53 5.41
C GLY A 172 13.34 -6.04 4.03
N ASP A 173 12.41 -6.04 3.07
CA ASP A 173 12.53 -6.72 1.78
C ASP A 173 12.79 -5.79 0.59
N CYS A 174 12.24 -4.58 0.60
CA CYS A 174 12.44 -3.59 -0.46
C CYS A 174 13.93 -3.26 -0.68
N SER A 175 14.75 -3.29 0.37
CA SER A 175 16.21 -3.12 0.27
C SER A 175 16.89 -4.23 -0.55
N LYS A 176 16.35 -5.47 -0.54
CA LYS A 176 16.87 -6.63 -1.28
C LYS A 176 16.59 -6.52 -2.78
N PHE A 177 15.55 -5.79 -3.18
CA PHE A 177 15.21 -5.57 -4.59
C PHE A 177 16.28 -4.74 -5.32
N CYS A 178 16.88 -3.75 -4.65
CA CYS A 178 17.91 -2.88 -5.26
C CYS A 178 19.25 -3.60 -5.45
N VAL A 179 19.68 -4.44 -4.50
CA VAL A 179 21.00 -5.10 -4.55
C VAL A 179 21.07 -6.18 -5.64
N SER A 180 19.92 -6.64 -6.12
CA SER A 180 19.79 -7.79 -7.02
C SER A 180 19.53 -7.41 -8.49
N THR A 181 19.52 -6.12 -8.87
CA THR A 181 19.08 -5.64 -10.21
C THR A 181 20.05 -4.71 -10.96
#